data_AF-A0A1Y3BMH3-F1
#
_entry.id   AF-A0A1Y3BMH3-F1
#
_cell.length_a   1.000
_cell.length_b   1.000
_cell.length_c   1.000
_cell.angle_alpha   90.00
_cell.angle_beta   90.00
_cell.angle_gamma   90.00
#
_symmetry.space_group_name_H-M   'P 1'
#
loop_
_entity.id
_entity.type
_entity.pdbx_description
1 polymer ?
#
loop_
_entity_poly.entity_id
_entity_poly.type
_entity_poly.pdbx_seq_one_letter_code
_entity_poly.pdbx_strand_id
1 'polypeptide(L)' 'MRLEAVDKRNPHLIRVASVVDRNMHSIIIHYDGWDEKYDCMYNEDSPDLHPINWCHRTNHKLEPPPNN' A
#
# COMPACT_ATOMS: atom_id res chain seq x y z
N MET A 1 8.59 -4.05 5.95
CA MET A 1 7.32 -4.75 6.33
C MET A 1 6.35 -4.60 5.17
N ARG A 2 5.62 -5.65 4.76
CA ARG A 2 4.68 -5.60 3.63
C ARG A 2 3.22 -5.47 4.09
N LEU A 3 2.40 -4.84 3.25
CA LEU A 3 0.99 -4.57 3.48
C LEU A 3 0.23 -4.46 2.14
N GLU A 4 -1.09 -4.34 2.23
CA GLU A 4 -1.97 -3.99 1.11
C GLU A 4 -2.45 -2.55 1.32
N ALA A 5 -2.33 -1.68 0.31
CA ALA A 5 -2.63 -0.25 0.46
C ALA A 5 -3.46 0.30 -0.70
N VAL A 6 -4.45 1.15 -0.39
CA VAL A 6 -5.24 1.89 -1.38
C VAL A 6 -4.35 2.92 -2.08
N ASP A 7 -4.31 2.90 -3.40
CA ASP A 7 -3.53 3.86 -4.21
C ASP A 7 -4.13 5.27 -4.11
N LYS A 8 -3.39 6.21 -3.48
CA LYS A 8 -3.81 7.62 -3.33
C LYS A 8 -4.12 8.32 -4.66
N ARG A 9 -3.52 7.91 -5.77
CA ARG A 9 -3.77 8.49 -7.10
C ARG A 9 -4.92 7.79 -7.82
N ASN A 10 -5.23 6.56 -7.46
CA ASN A 10 -6.36 5.81 -7.98
C ASN A 10 -7.02 4.98 -6.87
N PRO A 11 -7.96 5.56 -6.10
CA PRO A 11 -8.57 4.92 -4.93
C PRO A 11 -9.35 3.62 -5.21
N HIS A 12 -9.55 3.26 -6.49
CA HIS A 12 -10.14 1.98 -6.87
C HIS A 12 -9.14 0.82 -6.87
N LEU A 13 -7.84 1.10 -6.71
CA LEU A 13 -6.78 0.09 -6.73
C LEU A 13 -6.24 -0.13 -5.33
N ILE A 14 -6.16 -1.41 -4.92
CA ILE A 14 -5.40 -1.83 -3.75
C ILE A 14 -4.16 -2.54 -4.26
N ARG A 15 -2.97 -2.13 -3.80
CA ARG A 15 -1.69 -2.62 -4.29
C ARG A 15 -0.89 -3.29 -3.19
N VAL A 16 0.01 -4.18 -3.59
CA VAL A 16 1.09 -4.66 -2.71
C VAL A 16 2.03 -3.48 -2.43
N ALA A 17 2.33 -3.25 -1.15
CA ALA A 17 3.22 -2.19 -0.73
C ALA A 17 4.17 -2.61 0.38
N SER A 18 5.29 -1.91 0.49
CA SER A 18 6.33 -2.09 1.49
C SER A 18 6.53 -0.81 2.28
N VAL A 19 6.55 -0.88 3.62
CA VAL A 19 6.94 0.26 4.46
C VAL A 19 8.43 0.53 4.28
N VAL A 20 8.77 1.74 3.83
CA VAL A 20 10.16 2.19 3.62
C VAL A 20 10.67 3.06 4.75
N ASP A 21 9.80 3.84 5.40
CA ASP A 21 10.17 4.67 6.54
C ASP A 21 9.01 4.82 7.53
N ARG A 22 9.33 5.19 8.77
CA ARG A 22 8.38 5.40 9.87
C ARG A 22 8.76 6.63 10.69
N ASN A 23 7.79 7.52 10.83
CA ASN A 23 7.81 8.66 11.74
C ASN A 23 6.89 8.40 12.95
N MET A 24 6.77 9.37 13.86
CA MET A 24 5.98 9.22 15.09
C MET A 24 4.51 8.78 14.86
N HIS A 25 3.85 9.31 13.83
CA HIS A 25 2.42 9.05 13.56
C HIS A 25 2.14 8.71 12.10
N SER A 26 3.19 8.58 11.29
CA SER A 26 3.06 8.33 9.86
C SER A 26 4.08 7.33 9.37
N ILE A 27 3.72 6.64 8.30
CA ILE A 27 4.59 5.72 7.59
C ILE A 27 4.70 6.16 6.15
N ILE A 28 5.85 5.91 5.53
CA ILE A 28 6.03 6.03 4.09
C ILE A 28 5.97 4.62 3.52
N ILE A 29 5.14 4.42 2.51
CA ILE A 29 5.02 3.16 1.78
C ILE A 29 5.49 3.32 0.34
N HIS A 30 6.10 2.27 -0.17
CA HIS A 30 6.44 2.07 -1.56
C HIS A 30 5.46 1.06 -2.18
N TYR A 31 4.93 1.36 -3.36
CA TYR A 31 4.14 0.37 -4.10
C TYR A 31 5.08 -0.57 -4.84
N ASP A 32 5.05 -1.87 -4.52
CA ASP A 32 6.01 -2.84 -5.04
C ASP A 32 5.98 -2.86 -6.58
N GLY A 33 7.16 -2.66 -7.20
CA GLY A 33 7.35 -2.65 -8.66
C GLY A 33 7.02 -1.32 -9.35
N TRP A 34 6.76 -0.25 -8.59
CA TRP A 34 6.61 1.11 -9.11
C TRP A 34 7.86 1.95 -8.82
N ASP A 35 8.00 3.10 -9.49
CA ASP A 35 9.08 4.06 -9.24
C ASP A 35 8.90 4.75 -7.86
N GLU A 36 9.99 5.02 -7.15
CA GLU A 36 9.99 5.64 -5.80
C GLU A 36 9.30 7.02 -5.76
N LYS A 37 9.20 7.74 -6.89
CA LYS A 37 8.41 8.98 -6.95
C LYS A 37 6.92 8.78 -6.66
N TYR A 38 6.47 7.52 -6.68
CA TYR A 38 5.10 7.15 -6.36
C TYR A 38 4.89 6.79 -4.89
N ASP A 39 5.95 6.76 -4.08
CA ASP A 39 5.88 6.53 -2.65
C ASP A 39 4.94 7.53 -1.97
N CYS A 40 4.25 7.06 -0.94
CA CYS A 40 3.17 7.79 -0.30
C CYS A 40 3.27 7.72 1.21
N MET A 41 3.05 8.86 1.88
CA MET A 41 2.95 8.92 3.33
C MET A 41 1.51 8.70 3.79
N TYR A 42 1.29 7.87 4.80
CA TYR A 42 0.00 7.62 5.45
C TYR A 42 0.14 7.80 6.96
N ASN A 43 -0.95 8.14 7.64
CA ASN A 43 -1.00 7.95 9.08
C ASN A 43 -0.96 6.44 9.39
N GLU A 44 -0.35 6.06 10.50
CA GLU A 44 -0.21 4.64 10.87
C GLU A 44 -1.56 3.92 11.09
N ASP A 45 -2.60 4.68 11.44
CA ASP A 45 -3.97 4.24 11.70
C ASP A 45 -4.91 4.44 10.50
N SER A 46 -4.35 4.80 9.33
CA SER A 46 -5.15 5.08 8.15
C SER A 46 -6.01 3.87 7.74
N PRO A 47 -7.31 4.07 7.44
CA PRO A 47 -8.18 3.00 6.97
C PRO A 47 -7.80 2.48 5.58
N ASP A 48 -6.90 3.17 4.87
CA ASP A 48 -6.40 2.81 3.55
C ASP A 48 -5.22 1.82 3.59
N LEU A 49 -4.77 1.47 4.81
CA LEU A 49 -3.70 0.52 5.05
C LEU A 49 -4.29 -0.77 5.62
N HIS A 50 -3.93 -1.89 5.01
CA HIS A 50 -4.50 -3.18 5.36
C HIS A 50 -3.41 -4.24 5.57
N PRO A 51 -3.63 -5.19 6.51
CA PRO A 51 -2.72 -6.31 6.68
C PRO A 51 -2.74 -7.22 5.45
N ILE A 52 -1.66 -7.99 5.27
CA ILE A 52 -1.58 -9.02 4.22
C ILE A 52 -2.80 -9.96 4.29
N ASN A 53 -3.34 -10.32 3.12
CA ASN A 53 -4.56 -11.10 2.90
C ASN A 53 -5.86 -10.39 3.27
N TRP A 54 -5.89 -9.06 3.36
CA TRP A 54 -7.14 -8.33 3.58
C TRP A 54 -8.05 -8.44 2.35
N CYS A 55 -7.53 -8.13 1.17
CA CYS A 55 -8.26 -8.22 -0.11
C CYS A 55 -8.86 -9.60 -0.34
N HIS A 56 -8.09 -10.66 -0.10
CA HIS A 56 -8.58 -12.03 -0.21
C HIS A 56 -9.75 -12.31 0.75
N ARG A 57 -9.67 -11.84 2.01
CA ARG A 57 -10.71 -12.06 3.02
C ARG A 57 -11.97 -11.24 2.79
N THR A 58 -11.84 -10.04 2.24
CA THR A 58 -12.94 -9.10 2.02
C THR A 58 -13.47 -9.13 0.58
N ASN A 59 -12.96 -10.03 -0.25
CA ASN A 59 -13.32 -10.17 -1.67
C ASN A 59 -13.06 -8.89 -2.49
N HIS A 60 -11.97 -8.17 -2.17
CA HIS A 60 -11.47 -7.06 -2.99
C HIS A 60 -10.36 -7.56 -3.92
N LYS A 61 -10.22 -6.89 -5.08
CA LYS A 61 -9.14 -7.17 -6.01
C LYS A 61 -7.83 -6.57 -5.49
N LEU A 62 -6.81 -7.41 -5.36
CA LEU A 62 -5.43 -6.96 -5.13
C LEU A 62 -4.72 -6.85 -6.48
N GLU A 63 -4.17 -5.67 -6.78
CA GLU A 63 -3.36 -5.45 -7.97
C GLU A 63 -1.95 -6.04 -7.73
N PRO A 64 -1.49 -6.97 -8.58
CA PRO A 64 -0.13 -7.48 -8.50
C PRO A 64 0.88 -6.38 -8.87
N PRO A 65 2.13 -6.48 -8.39
CA PRO A 65 3.22 -5.66 -8.91
C PRO A 65 3.33 -5.77 -10.44
N PRO A 66 3.71 -4.70 -11.15
CA PRO A 66 4.05 -4.79 -12.57
C PRO A 66 5.13 -5.85 -12.78
N ASN A 67 5.00 -6.67 -13.84
CA ASN A 67 6.10 -7.54 -14.28
C ASN A 67 7.26 -6.64 -14.74
N ASN A 68 8.37 -6.68 -14.01
CA ASN A 68 9.65 -6.14 -14.46
C ASN A 68 10.38 -7.19 -15.29
#